data_AF-A0A7C7G4X7-F1
#
_entry.id   AF-A0A7C7G4X7-F1
#
_cell.length_a   1.000
_cell.length_b   1.000
_cell.length_c   1.000
_cell.angle_alpha   90.00
_cell.angle_beta   90.00
_cell.angle_gamma   90.00
#
_symmetry.space_group_name_H-M   'P 1'
#
loop_
_entity.id
_entity.type
_entity.pdbx_description
1 polymer ?
#
loop_
_entity_poly.entity_id
_entity_poly.type
_entity_poly.pdbx_seq_one_letter_code
_entity_poly.pdbx_strand_id
1 'polypeptide(L)'
;VINKRIWADSKKAKVLVNVADTPDLCDFYMGSIVTKGDLKLAISTNGKSPTFSKRFRELLESILPDTLPETLNNLNAIRKTLKGDFTEKVKSLNKLTELLVLENTKK
;
A
#
# COMPACT_ATOMS: atom_id res chain seq x y z
N VAL A 1 -31.10 -8.65 -6.44
CA VAL A 1 -31.24 -10.13 -6.38
C VAL A 1 -29.91 -10.84 -6.66
N ILE A 2 -29.21 -10.52 -7.76
CA ILE A 2 -27.90 -11.12 -8.09
C ILE A 2 -26.81 -10.89 -7.02
N ASN A 3 -26.59 -9.66 -6.55
CA ASN A 3 -25.53 -9.36 -5.57
C ASN A 3 -25.69 -10.11 -4.25
N LYS A 4 -26.92 -10.25 -3.74
CA LYS A 4 -27.20 -11.03 -2.52
C LYS A 4 -26.92 -12.52 -2.71
N ARG A 5 -27.19 -13.06 -3.91
CA ARG A 5 -26.87 -14.45 -4.25
C ARG A 5 -25.35 -14.66 -4.29
N ILE A 6 -24.64 -13.78 -5.00
CA ILE A 6 -23.17 -13.80 -5.06
C ILE A 6 -22.57 -13.72 -3.65
N TRP A 7 -23.06 -12.79 -2.81
CA TRP A 7 -22.62 -12.68 -1.42
C TRP A 7 -22.83 -13.99 -0.63
N ALA A 8 -24.02 -14.60 -0.73
CA ALA A 8 -24.31 -15.85 -0.03
C ALA A 8 -23.43 -17.00 -0.51
N ASP A 9 -23.17 -17.09 -1.82
CA ASP A 9 -22.28 -18.10 -2.39
C ASP A 9 -20.82 -17.86 -1.96
N SER A 10 -20.38 -16.59 -1.88
CA SER A 10 -19.07 -16.22 -1.33
C SER A 10 -18.91 -16.65 0.13
N LYS A 11 -19.95 -16.50 0.96
CA LYS A 11 -19.94 -16.99 2.35
C LYS A 11 -19.76 -18.49 2.44
N LYS A 12 -20.48 -19.25 1.60
CA LYS A 12 -20.34 -20.72 1.54
C LYS A 12 -18.94 -21.15 1.10
N ALA A 13 -18.36 -20.43 0.13
CA ALA A 13 -17.03 -20.70 -0.41
C ALA A 13 -15.88 -20.15 0.46
N LYS A 14 -16.18 -19.42 1.55
CA LYS A 14 -15.19 -18.76 2.43
C LYS A 14 -14.26 -17.80 1.67
N VAL A 15 -14.81 -17.09 0.68
CA VAL A 15 -14.09 -16.05 -0.05
C VAL A 15 -14.58 -14.66 0.38
N LEU A 16 -13.65 -13.71 0.49
CA LEU A 16 -13.99 -12.32 0.81
C LEU A 16 -14.75 -11.69 -0.36
N VAL A 17 -15.81 -10.95 -0.06
CA VAL A 17 -16.60 -10.23 -1.07
C VAL A 17 -16.74 -8.77 -0.70
N ASN A 18 -16.68 -7.91 -1.72
CA ASN A 18 -17.11 -6.52 -1.63
C ASN A 18 -18.23 -6.31 -2.65
N VAL A 19 -19.37 -5.83 -2.19
CA VAL A 19 -20.52 -5.48 -3.03
C VAL A 19 -20.59 -3.96 -3.09
N ALA A 20 -20.28 -3.39 -4.26
CA ALA A 20 -20.31 -1.96 -4.49
C ALA A 20 -21.65 -1.35 -4.02
N ASP A 21 -21.56 -0.17 -3.41
CA ASP A 21 -22.68 0.61 -2.87
C ASP A 21 -23.55 -0.09 -1.81
N THR A 22 -23.16 -1.27 -1.32
CA THR A 22 -23.90 -2.03 -0.29
C THR A 22 -22.99 -2.45 0.88
N PRO A 23 -22.68 -1.54 1.82
CA PRO A 23 -21.75 -1.81 2.93
C PRO A 23 -22.09 -3.05 3.76
N ASP A 24 -23.38 -3.31 4.00
CA ASP A 24 -23.85 -4.47 4.77
C ASP A 24 -23.50 -5.83 4.12
N LEU A 25 -23.17 -5.82 2.83
CA LEU A 25 -22.78 -7.01 2.06
C LEU A 25 -21.27 -7.04 1.75
N CYS A 26 -20.45 -6.27 2.47
CA CYS A 26 -19.01 -6.22 2.28
C CYS A 26 -18.25 -6.86 3.45
N ASP A 27 -17.19 -7.59 3.13
CA ASP A 27 -16.19 -8.07 4.09
C ASP A 27 -15.05 -7.08 4.32
N PHE A 28 -14.85 -6.17 3.37
CA PHE A 28 -13.78 -5.19 3.39
C PHE A 28 -14.20 -3.93 2.64
N TYR A 29 -13.53 -2.82 2.93
CA TYR A 29 -13.66 -1.58 2.16
C TYR A 29 -12.63 -1.53 1.04
N MET A 30 -13.05 -1.09 -0.15
CA MET A 30 -12.11 -0.64 -1.18
C MET A 30 -11.57 0.74 -0.75
N GLY A 31 -10.28 0.80 -0.44
CA GLY A 31 -9.58 2.05 -0.11
C GLY A 31 -8.96 2.71 -1.35
N SER A 32 -8.49 3.94 -1.17
CA SER A 32 -7.64 4.58 -2.18
C SER A 32 -6.23 4.03 -2.09
N ILE A 33 -5.61 3.70 -3.22
CA ILE A 33 -4.25 3.15 -3.26
C ILE A 33 -3.36 4.03 -4.13
N VAL A 34 -2.26 4.55 -3.56
CA VAL A 34 -1.17 5.14 -4.35
C VAL A 34 -0.29 4.01 -4.88
N THR A 35 0.08 4.08 -6.15
CA THR A 35 0.98 3.12 -6.79
C THR A 35 2.18 3.84 -7.42
N LYS A 36 3.39 3.53 -6.97
CA LYS A 36 4.67 3.95 -7.59
C LYS A 36 5.53 2.70 -7.80
N GLY A 37 5.37 2.05 -8.96
CA GLY A 37 6.00 0.75 -9.22
C GLY A 37 5.57 -0.29 -8.18
N ASP A 38 6.54 -0.90 -7.50
CA ASP A 38 6.30 -1.90 -6.45
C ASP A 38 5.86 -1.29 -5.10
N LEU A 39 5.99 0.04 -4.90
CA LEU A 39 5.46 0.70 -3.70
C LEU A 39 3.95 0.88 -3.80
N LYS A 40 3.22 0.41 -2.78
CA LYS A 40 1.79 0.63 -2.60
C LYS A 40 1.52 1.31 -1.26
N LEU A 41 0.68 2.35 -1.26
CA LEU A 41 0.18 2.98 -0.02
C LEU A 41 -1.34 2.93 -0.04
N ALA A 42 -1.93 2.18 0.90
CA ALA A 42 -3.37 2.10 1.07
C ALA A 42 -3.88 3.16 2.06
N ILE A 43 -4.94 3.86 1.68
CA ILE A 43 -5.57 4.93 2.45
C ILE A 43 -7.00 4.49 2.77
N SER A 44 -7.32 4.43 4.06
CA SER A 44 -8.67 4.13 4.56
C SER A 44 -9.11 5.19 5.55
N THR A 45 -10.38 5.60 5.44
CA THR A 45 -11.07 6.43 6.43
C THR A 45 -12.10 5.64 7.22
N ASN A 46 -12.06 4.30 7.17
CA ASN A 46 -13.13 3.42 7.70
C ASN A 46 -14.52 3.85 7.19
N GLY A 47 -14.63 4.16 5.89
CA GLY A 47 -15.87 4.62 5.26
C GLY A 47 -16.29 6.06 5.57
N LYS A 48 -15.61 6.79 6.48
CA LYS A 48 -16.03 8.14 6.89
C LYS A 48 -16.00 9.19 5.78
N SER A 49 -15.01 9.15 4.87
CA SER A 49 -14.92 10.12 3.77
C SER A 49 -14.17 9.54 2.56
N PRO A 50 -14.88 8.90 1.62
CA PRO A 50 -14.31 8.45 0.35
C PRO A 50 -13.65 9.59 -0.43
N THR A 51 -14.25 10.78 -0.37
CA THR A 51 -13.73 12.00 -1.01
C THR A 51 -12.37 12.39 -0.44
N PHE A 52 -12.19 12.37 0.89
CA PHE A 52 -10.90 12.65 1.51
C PHE A 52 -9.85 11.61 1.08
N SER A 53 -10.17 10.32 1.17
CA SER A 53 -9.26 9.25 0.71
C SER A 53 -8.81 9.45 -0.73
N LYS A 54 -9.70 9.88 -1.61
CA LYS A 54 -9.37 10.18 -3.02
C LYS A 54 -8.41 11.37 -3.14
N ARG A 55 -8.71 12.50 -2.49
CA ARG A 55 -7.86 13.71 -2.55
C ARG A 55 -6.50 13.49 -1.90
N PHE A 56 -6.46 12.75 -0.80
CA PHE A 56 -5.20 12.43 -0.13
C PHE A 56 -4.33 11.49 -0.98
N ARG A 57 -4.93 10.53 -1.70
CA ARG A 57 -4.21 9.73 -2.71
C ARG A 57 -3.59 10.60 -3.80
N GLU A 58 -4.37 11.52 -4.38
CA GLU A 58 -3.89 12.45 -5.42
C GLU A 58 -2.73 13.32 -4.91
N LEU A 59 -2.82 13.79 -3.66
CA LEU A 59 -1.73 14.52 -3.00
C LEU A 59 -0.48 13.65 -2.84
N LEU A 60 -0.62 12.43 -2.32
CA LEU A 60 0.52 11.52 -2.16
C LEU A 60 1.14 11.14 -3.51
N GLU A 61 0.34 10.94 -4.54
CA GLU A 61 0.82 10.69 -5.91
C GLU A 61 1.67 11.83 -6.46
N SER A 62 1.34 13.09 -6.13
CA SER A 62 2.06 14.27 -6.61
C SER A 62 3.32 14.60 -5.83
N ILE A 63 3.36 14.32 -4.52
CA ILE A 63 4.55 14.59 -3.68
C ILE A 63 5.57 13.47 -3.71
N LEU A 64 5.15 12.22 -3.99
CA LEU A 64 6.05 11.08 -4.01
C LEU A 64 6.88 11.07 -5.32
N PRO A 65 8.21 10.98 -5.24
CA PRO A 65 9.08 10.99 -6.41
C PRO A 65 8.76 9.86 -7.40
N ASP A 66 8.82 10.16 -8.69
CA ASP A 66 8.68 9.16 -9.76
C ASP A 66 9.88 8.21 -9.87
N THR A 67 10.99 8.52 -9.19
CA THR A 67 12.20 7.69 -9.09
C THR A 67 12.10 6.57 -8.04
N LEU A 68 10.99 6.49 -7.29
CA LEU A 68 10.78 5.45 -6.29
C LEU A 68 10.83 4.01 -6.84
N PRO A 69 10.29 3.68 -8.03
CA PRO A 69 10.44 2.36 -8.62
C PRO A 69 11.90 1.95 -8.82
N GLU A 70 12.72 2.86 -9.36
CA GLU A 70 14.15 2.64 -9.57
C GLU A 70 14.90 2.51 -8.24
N THR A 71 14.56 3.35 -7.27
CA THR A 71 15.10 3.27 -5.90
C THR A 71 14.85 1.90 -5.28
N LEU A 72 13.63 1.36 -5.40
CA LEU A 72 13.29 0.03 -4.89
C LEU A 72 14.05 -1.07 -5.65
N ASN A 73 14.16 -0.97 -6.97
CA ASN A 73 14.94 -1.91 -7.77
C ASN A 73 16.41 -1.94 -7.33
N ASN A 74 17.01 -0.77 -7.09
CA ASN A 74 18.38 -0.63 -6.61
C ASN A 74 18.56 -1.21 -5.20
N LEU A 75 17.64 -0.94 -4.28
CA LEU A 75 17.66 -1.51 -2.93
C LEU A 75 17.56 -3.04 -2.96
N ASN A 76 16.72 -3.60 -3.85
CA ASN A 76 16.62 -5.05 -4.04
C ASN A 76 17.93 -5.63 -4.62
N ALA A 77 18.53 -4.96 -5.61
CA ALA A 77 19.82 -5.37 -6.17
C ALA A 77 20.93 -5.38 -5.11
N ILE A 78 21.02 -4.32 -4.29
CA ILE A 78 21.96 -4.23 -3.17
C ILE A 78 21.70 -5.36 -2.16
N ARG A 79 20.44 -5.59 -1.78
CA ARG A 79 20.09 -6.69 -0.86
C ARG A 79 20.59 -8.06 -1.34
N LYS A 80 20.59 -8.29 -2.66
CA LYS A 80 21.08 -9.54 -3.26
C LYS A 80 22.60 -9.67 -3.23
N THR A 81 23.35 -8.56 -3.25
CA THR A 81 24.82 -8.59 -3.17
C THR A 81 25.35 -8.68 -1.75
N LEU A 82 24.55 -8.27 -0.75
CA LEU A 82 24.92 -8.38 0.66
C LEU A 82 25.12 -9.85 1.08
N LYS A 83 26.30 -10.12 1.66
CA LYS A 83 26.64 -11.39 2.32
C LYS A 83 26.24 -11.32 3.80
N GLY A 84 26.35 -12.44 4.51
CA GLY A 84 26.01 -12.52 5.92
C GLY A 84 24.57 -12.94 6.19
N ASP A 85 24.20 -12.95 7.45
CA ASP A 85 22.88 -13.36 7.91
C ASP A 85 21.81 -12.28 7.66
N PHE A 86 20.56 -12.59 7.98
CA PHE A 86 19.45 -11.65 7.78
C PHE A 86 19.63 -10.34 8.55
N THR A 87 20.19 -10.41 9.76
CA THR A 87 20.38 -9.26 10.66
C THR A 87 21.38 -8.27 10.08
N GLU A 88 22.50 -8.76 9.55
CA GLU A 88 23.53 -7.94 8.90
C GLU A 88 23.00 -7.24 7.64
N LYS A 89 22.16 -7.94 6.86
CA LYS A 89 21.50 -7.36 5.68
C LYS A 89 20.55 -6.24 6.05
N VAL A 90 19.72 -6.45 7.07
CA VAL A 90 18.78 -5.41 7.56
C VAL A 90 19.54 -4.19 8.07
N LYS A 91 20.61 -4.38 8.85
CA LYS A 91 21.44 -3.27 9.34
C LYS A 91 22.02 -2.43 8.21
N SER A 92 22.53 -3.09 7.16
CA SER A 92 23.13 -2.42 6.01
C SER A 92 22.09 -1.63 5.20
N LEU A 93 20.92 -2.22 4.95
CA LEU A 93 19.83 -1.55 4.23
C LEU A 93 19.27 -0.37 5.03
N ASN A 94 19.09 -0.53 6.35
CA ASN A 94 18.64 0.56 7.22
C ASN A 94 19.59 1.76 7.16
N LYS A 95 20.91 1.51 7.15
CA LYS A 95 21.90 2.59 7.04
C LYS A 95 21.80 3.34 5.72
N LEU A 96 21.54 2.63 4.62
CA LEU A 96 21.39 3.23 3.30
C LEU A 96 20.10 4.06 3.17
N THR A 97 19.02 3.62 3.83
CA THR A 97 17.72 4.31 3.79
C THR A 97 17.55 5.37 4.88
N GLU A 98 18.51 5.54 5.79
CA GLU A 98 18.42 6.45 6.95
C GLU A 98 18.13 7.91 6.53
N LEU A 99 18.68 8.34 5.41
CA LEU A 99 18.49 9.71 4.90
C LEU A 99 17.03 10.02 4.52
N LEU A 100 16.23 9.01 4.15
CA LEU A 100 14.80 9.19 3.84
C LEU A 100 14.00 9.66 5.06
N VAL A 101 14.50 9.40 6.27
CA VAL A 101 13.87 9.82 7.53
C VAL A 101 14.41 11.18 8.00
N LEU A 102 15.70 11.45 7.74
CA LEU A 102 16.41 12.62 8.26
C LEU A 102 16.23 13.89 7.42
N GLU A 103 15.93 13.79 6.11
CA GLU A 103 15.71 14.98 5.28
C GLU A 103 14.36 15.67 5.57
N ASN A 104 13.43 14.99 6.24
CA ASN A 104 12.11 15.54 6.58
C ASN A 104 12.07 16.33 7.90
N THR A 105 13.16 16.40 8.67
CA THR A 105 13.23 17.12 9.96
C THR A 105 13.91 18.49 9.89
N LYS A 106 14.34 18.94 8.71
CA LYS A 106 15.05 20.23 8.52
C LYS A 106 14.25 21.32 7.78
N LYS A 107 12.92 21.30 7.83
CA LYS A 107 12.08 22.42 7.38
C LYS A 107 11.31 23.03 8.53
#